data_AF-A0AAD4PFW8-F1
#
_entry.id   AF-A0AAD4PFW8-F1
#
_cell.length_a   1.000
_cell.length_b   1.000
_cell.length_c   1.000
_cell.angle_alpha   90.00
_cell.angle_beta   90.00
_cell.angle_gamma   90.00
#
_symmetry.space_group_name_H-M   'P 1'
#
loop_
_entity.id
_entity.type
_entity.pdbx_description
1 polymer ?
#
loop_
_entity_poly.entity_id
_entity_poly.type
_entity_poly.pdbx_seq_one_letter_code
_entity_poly.pdbx_strand_id
1 'polypeptide(L)'
;MKIALFLPIFMTLLCICHGSPHSQHCQRLSGVTLEEIDFSPKDVDFDTVPLKVKCFAKCLIAHNLGDDGKIDANKVDNAVLRCKERYDNYVIKNDADRCDYAFRALICYAIQSS
;
A
#
# COMPACT_ATOMS: atom_id res chain seq x y z
N MET A 1 44.64 -2.20 27.81
CA MET A 1 43.37 -1.97 28.58
C MET A 1 42.91 -0.56 28.26
N LYS A 2 41.69 -0.24 27.81
CA LYS A 2 40.44 -0.98 27.67
C LYS A 2 39.80 -0.59 26.32
N ILE A 3 39.33 -1.62 25.64
CA ILE A 3 38.42 -1.59 24.49
C ILE A 3 37.08 -0.97 24.92
N ALA A 4 36.33 -0.47 23.94
CA ALA A 4 34.88 -0.24 23.91
C ALA A 4 34.45 1.23 23.94
N LEU A 5 34.44 1.86 22.74
CA LEU A 5 33.61 3.04 22.45
C LEU A 5 33.42 3.18 20.92
N PHE A 6 32.97 2.12 20.25
CA PHE A 6 32.66 2.17 18.80
C PHE A 6 31.39 1.38 18.44
N LEU A 7 30.43 1.28 19.36
CA LEU A 7 29.28 0.39 19.22
C LEU A 7 27.86 1.01 19.22
N PRO A 8 27.63 2.33 19.11
CA PRO A 8 26.28 2.81 18.78
C PRO A 8 26.09 3.15 17.29
N ILE A 9 27.16 3.36 16.51
CA ILE A 9 27.06 3.83 15.11
C ILE A 9 26.72 2.69 14.14
N PHE A 10 27.12 1.45 14.44
CA PHE A 10 26.89 0.32 13.53
C PHE A 10 25.45 -0.21 13.58
N MET A 11 24.69 0.11 14.63
CA MET A 11 23.30 -0.37 14.79
C MET A 11 22.27 0.52 14.08
N THR A 12 22.63 1.75 13.71
CA THR A 12 21.75 2.66 12.94
C THR A 12 21.83 2.44 11.42
N LEU A 13 22.90 1.80 10.90
CA LEU A 13 23.04 1.55 9.46
C LEU A 13 22.24 0.33 8.94
N LEU A 14 21.83 -0.60 9.81
CA LEU A 14 21.11 -1.82 9.39
C LEU A 14 19.58 -1.64 9.30
N CYS A 15 19.04 -0.48 9.69
CA CYS A 15 17.60 -0.23 9.69
C CYS A 15 17.03 0.30 8.36
N ILE A 16 17.86 0.59 7.35
CA ILE A 16 17.41 1.31 6.15
C ILE A 16 16.86 0.36 5.06
N CYS A 17 17.08 -0.95 5.15
CA CYS A 17 16.72 -1.90 4.09
C CYS A 17 15.43 -2.71 4.35
N HIS A 18 14.78 -2.56 5.50
CA HIS A 18 13.53 -3.25 5.79
C HIS A 18 12.38 -2.27 5.56
N GLY A 19 11.43 -2.61 4.68
CA GLY A 19 10.24 -1.79 4.42
C GLY A 19 9.53 -1.38 5.72
N SER A 20 8.65 -0.36 5.66
CA SER A 20 8.00 0.14 6.88
C SER A 20 7.34 -1.00 7.69
N PRO A 21 7.31 -0.92 9.04
CA PRO A 21 6.68 -1.96 9.86
C PRO A 21 5.24 -2.28 9.42
N HIS A 22 4.53 -1.27 8.93
CA HIS A 22 3.20 -1.39 8.34
C HIS A 22 3.19 -2.20 7.04
N SER A 23 4.10 -1.93 6.10
CA SER A 23 4.18 -2.71 4.86
C SER A 23 4.54 -4.16 5.12
N GLN A 24 5.47 -4.44 6.06
CA GLN A 24 5.80 -5.81 6.47
C GLN A 24 4.62 -6.54 7.13
N HIS A 25 3.80 -5.82 7.90
CA HIS A 25 2.58 -6.39 8.47
C HIS A 25 1.59 -6.76 7.36
N CYS A 26 1.35 -5.86 6.40
CA CYS A 26 0.46 -6.12 5.27
C CYS A 26 0.96 -7.25 4.36
N GLN A 27 2.28 -7.36 4.13
CA GLN A 27 2.86 -8.47 3.38
C GLN A 27 2.55 -9.81 4.05
N ARG A 28 2.76 -9.89 5.37
CA ARG A 28 2.45 -11.11 6.15
C ARG A 28 0.96 -11.48 6.12
N LEU A 29 0.07 -10.49 6.23
CA LEU A 29 -1.37 -10.74 6.20
C LEU A 29 -1.88 -11.22 4.83
N SER A 30 -1.30 -10.70 3.75
CA SER A 30 -1.74 -11.00 2.39
C SER A 30 -1.01 -12.19 1.75
N GLY A 31 0.17 -12.56 2.26
CA GLY A 31 1.00 -13.61 1.67
C GLY A 31 1.60 -13.23 0.31
N VAL A 32 1.76 -11.93 0.04
CA VAL A 32 2.44 -11.44 -1.17
C VAL A 32 3.95 -11.53 -0.99
N THR A 33 4.65 -11.88 -2.06
CA THR A 33 6.11 -11.78 -2.12
C THR A 33 6.54 -10.40 -2.62
N LEU A 34 7.83 -10.08 -2.48
CA LEU A 34 8.38 -8.84 -3.03
C LEU A 34 8.30 -8.80 -4.56
N GLU A 35 8.51 -9.94 -5.22
CA GLU A 35 8.43 -10.08 -6.69
C GLU A 35 7.02 -9.79 -7.22
N GLU A 36 5.99 -10.13 -6.46
CA GLU A 36 4.59 -9.91 -6.85
C GLU A 36 4.14 -8.45 -6.71
N ILE A 37 4.92 -7.63 -5.98
CA ILE A 37 4.66 -6.20 -5.79
C ILE A 37 5.73 -5.33 -6.47
N ASP A 38 6.68 -5.94 -7.19
CA ASP A 38 7.70 -5.26 -7.96
C ASP A 38 7.20 -5.00 -9.39
N PHE A 39 6.26 -4.05 -9.50
CA PHE A 39 5.72 -3.62 -10.78
C PHE A 39 5.64 -2.10 -10.86
N SER A 40 5.78 -1.59 -12.08
CA SER A 40 5.58 -0.18 -12.40
C SER A 40 4.08 0.15 -12.37
N PRO A 41 3.62 1.17 -11.61
CA PRO A 41 2.21 1.56 -11.58
C PRO A 41 1.64 1.93 -12.95
N LYS A 42 2.49 2.37 -13.90
CA LYS A 42 2.09 2.78 -15.26
C LYS A 42 1.79 1.59 -16.17
N ASP A 43 2.31 0.42 -15.84
CA ASP A 43 2.24 -0.80 -16.66
C ASP A 43 1.27 -1.84 -16.08
N VAL A 44 0.49 -1.46 -15.05
CA VAL A 44 -0.48 -2.34 -14.38
C VAL A 44 -1.66 -2.64 -15.30
N ASP A 45 -1.85 -3.92 -15.57
CA ASP A 45 -3.14 -4.47 -16.01
C ASP A 45 -3.95 -4.92 -14.80
N PHE A 46 -5.00 -4.17 -14.48
CA PHE A 46 -5.82 -4.39 -13.29
C PHE A 46 -6.48 -5.77 -13.24
N ASP A 47 -6.72 -6.41 -14.38
CA ASP A 47 -7.45 -7.68 -14.43
C ASP A 47 -6.54 -8.89 -14.20
N THR A 48 -5.23 -8.73 -14.42
CA THR A 48 -4.23 -9.81 -14.24
C THR A 48 -3.57 -9.79 -12.88
N VAL A 49 -3.67 -8.69 -12.13
CA VAL A 49 -3.08 -8.58 -10.79
C VAL A 49 -3.75 -9.57 -9.81
N PRO A 50 -2.99 -10.44 -9.12
CA PRO A 50 -3.54 -11.38 -8.16
C PRO A 50 -4.31 -10.69 -7.03
N LEU A 51 -5.40 -11.31 -6.56
CA LEU A 51 -6.23 -10.75 -5.49
C LEU A 51 -5.43 -10.43 -4.21
N LYS A 52 -4.44 -11.25 -3.86
CA LYS A 52 -3.58 -11.00 -2.68
C LYS A 52 -2.79 -9.69 -2.78
N VAL A 53 -2.33 -9.31 -3.99
CA VAL A 53 -1.65 -8.03 -4.25
C VAL A 53 -2.63 -6.87 -4.09
N LYS A 54 -3.86 -7.04 -4.58
CA LYS A 54 -4.93 -6.04 -4.39
C LYS A 54 -5.26 -5.87 -2.91
N CYS A 55 -5.36 -6.97 -2.16
CA CYS A 55 -5.63 -6.93 -0.72
C CYS A 55 -4.44 -6.43 0.10
N PHE A 56 -3.21 -6.61 -0.38
CA PHE A 56 -2.04 -5.94 0.18
C PHE A 56 -2.19 -4.41 0.10
N ALA A 57 -2.59 -3.88 -1.07
CA ALA A 57 -2.86 -2.45 -1.24
C ALA A 57 -3.97 -1.95 -0.30
N LYS A 58 -5.07 -2.69 -0.15
CA LYS A 58 -6.12 -2.41 0.84
C LYS A 58 -5.59 -2.29 2.26
N CYS A 59 -4.70 -3.21 2.66
CA CYS A 59 -4.08 -3.16 3.98
C CYS A 59 -3.20 -1.91 4.15
N LEU A 60 -2.42 -1.53 3.12
CA LEU A 60 -1.57 -0.35 3.17
C LEU A 60 -2.38 0.93 3.44
N ILE A 61 -3.52 1.08 2.76
CA ILE A 61 -4.37 2.27 2.87
C ILE A 61 -5.53 2.12 3.87
N ALA A 62 -5.52 1.08 4.71
CA ALA A 62 -6.64 0.75 5.58
C ALA A 62 -7.09 1.93 6.48
N HIS A 63 -6.14 2.76 6.91
CA HIS A 63 -6.42 3.95 7.72
C HIS A 63 -7.16 5.06 6.95
N ASN A 64 -7.08 5.07 5.62
CA ASN A 64 -7.78 6.04 4.75
C ASN A 64 -9.18 5.55 4.34
N LEU A 65 -9.54 4.30 4.62
CA LEU A 65 -10.84 3.75 4.25
C LEU A 65 -11.92 4.14 5.28
N GLY A 66 -13.14 4.34 4.79
CA GLY A 66 -14.36 4.44 5.58
C GLY A 66 -15.03 3.08 5.77
N ASP A 67 -16.15 3.08 6.49
CA ASP A 67 -16.91 1.85 6.82
C ASP A 67 -17.54 1.20 5.56
N ASP A 68 -17.78 2.00 4.52
CA ASP A 68 -18.25 1.55 3.21
C ASP A 68 -17.17 0.80 2.41
N GLY A 69 -15.92 0.79 2.89
CA GLY A 69 -14.78 0.18 2.22
C GLY A 69 -14.18 1.05 1.11
N LYS A 70 -14.64 2.30 0.95
CA LYS A 70 -14.06 3.28 0.03
C LYS A 70 -13.17 4.25 0.79
N ILE A 71 -12.42 5.08 0.07
CA ILE A 71 -11.64 6.16 0.68
C ILE A 71 -12.58 7.14 1.37
N ASP A 72 -12.31 7.44 2.63
CA ASP A 72 -12.97 8.50 3.39
C ASP A 72 -12.33 9.84 3.02
N ALA A 73 -13.13 10.74 2.46
CA ALA A 73 -12.69 12.06 2.02
C ALA A 73 -12.10 12.91 3.16
N ASN A 74 -12.48 12.64 4.42
CA ASN A 74 -11.98 13.37 5.57
C ASN A 74 -10.59 12.90 6.04
N LYS A 75 -10.09 11.79 5.50
CA LYS A 75 -8.83 11.15 5.94
C LYS A 75 -7.69 11.29 4.92
N VAL A 76 -7.88 12.05 3.86
CA VAL A 76 -6.96 12.09 2.71
C VAL A 76 -6.78 13.51 2.17
N ASP A 77 -5.73 13.72 1.39
CA ASP A 77 -5.45 14.99 0.71
C ASP A 77 -6.17 15.11 -0.66
N ASN A 78 -6.05 16.29 -1.28
CA ASN A 78 -6.64 16.57 -2.59
C ASN A 78 -6.13 15.67 -3.73
N ALA A 79 -4.92 15.11 -3.62
CA ALA A 79 -4.39 14.23 -4.66
C ALA A 79 -5.06 12.87 -4.61
N VAL A 80 -5.25 12.32 -3.42
CA VAL A 80 -5.98 11.07 -3.21
C VAL A 80 -7.49 11.26 -3.49
N LEU A 81 -8.06 12.42 -3.17
CA LEU A 81 -9.48 12.73 -3.48
C LEU A 81 -9.79 12.59 -4.98
N ARG A 82 -8.92 13.06 -5.88
CA ARG A 82 -9.13 12.87 -7.33
C ARG A 82 -9.20 11.41 -7.74
N CYS A 83 -8.42 10.54 -7.07
CA CYS A 83 -8.49 9.10 -7.30
C CYS A 83 -9.76 8.47 -6.74
N LYS A 84 -10.23 8.94 -5.58
CA LYS A 84 -11.53 8.55 -5.04
C LYS A 84 -12.65 8.90 -6.04
N GLU A 85 -12.69 10.14 -6.53
CA GLU A 85 -13.69 10.63 -7.48
C GLU A 85 -13.72 9.80 -8.77
N ARG A 86 -12.55 9.44 -9.30
CA ARG A 86 -12.43 8.58 -10.49
C ARG A 86 -13.13 7.23 -10.33
N TYR A 87 -13.20 6.70 -9.10
CA TYR A 87 -13.78 5.40 -8.78
C TYR A 87 -15.02 5.50 -7.90
N ASP A 88 -15.71 6.64 -7.85
CA ASP A 88 -16.84 6.84 -6.93
C ASP A 88 -18.02 5.89 -7.26
N ASN A 89 -18.21 5.61 -8.54
CA ASN A 89 -19.22 4.65 -9.04
C ASN A 89 -18.81 3.17 -8.91
N TYR A 90 -17.62 2.87 -8.36
CA TYR A 90 -17.20 1.49 -8.15
C TYR A 90 -18.13 0.81 -7.13
N VAL A 91 -18.67 -0.35 -7.51
CA VAL A 91 -19.65 -1.10 -6.71
C VAL A 91 -18.92 -2.13 -5.85
N ILE A 92 -19.03 -1.99 -4.53
CA ILE A 92 -18.46 -2.93 -3.56
C ILE A 92 -19.57 -3.85 -3.06
N LYS A 93 -19.47 -5.15 -3.34
CA LYS A 93 -20.43 -6.17 -2.88
C LYS A 93 -19.80 -7.14 -1.87
N ASN A 94 -18.50 -7.35 -1.96
CA ASN A 94 -17.76 -8.27 -1.11
C ASN A 94 -16.35 -7.73 -0.79
N ASP A 95 -15.56 -8.50 -0.04
CA ASP A 95 -14.22 -8.08 0.36
C ASP A 95 -13.22 -8.05 -0.79
N ALA A 96 -13.38 -8.88 -1.80
CA ALA A 96 -12.54 -8.85 -3.00
C ALA A 96 -12.74 -7.54 -3.79
N ASP A 97 -13.98 -7.05 -3.86
CA ASP A 97 -14.28 -5.75 -4.46
C ASP A 97 -13.63 -4.59 -3.67
N ARG A 98 -13.55 -4.70 -2.34
CA ARG A 98 -12.82 -3.72 -1.49
C ARG A 98 -11.34 -3.72 -1.81
N CYS A 99 -10.75 -4.91 -2.00
CA CYS A 99 -9.35 -5.03 -2.41
C CYS A 99 -9.11 -4.41 -3.79
N ASP A 100 -9.97 -4.70 -4.76
CA ASP A 100 -9.86 -4.16 -6.12
C ASP A 100 -10.00 -2.63 -6.15
N TYR A 101 -10.99 -2.08 -5.44
CA TYR A 101 -11.15 -0.63 -5.29
C TYR A 101 -9.90 0.01 -4.68
N ALA A 102 -9.41 -0.52 -3.56
CA ALA A 102 -8.25 0.04 -2.86
C ALA A 102 -6.99 0.01 -3.74
N PHE A 103 -6.80 -1.09 -4.48
CA PHE A 103 -5.71 -1.21 -5.44
C PHE A 103 -5.82 -0.16 -6.55
N ARG A 104 -6.99 -0.02 -7.19
CA ARG A 104 -7.24 0.99 -8.23
C ARG A 104 -6.97 2.41 -7.74
N ALA A 105 -7.40 2.74 -6.53
CA ALA A 105 -7.19 4.06 -5.96
C ALA A 105 -5.70 4.32 -5.64
N LEU A 106 -4.99 3.32 -5.09
CA LEU A 106 -3.56 3.42 -4.80
C LEU A 106 -2.73 3.57 -6.09
N ILE A 107 -3.01 2.78 -7.13
CA ILE A 107 -2.32 2.89 -8.43
C ILE A 107 -2.59 4.24 -9.08
N CYS A 108 -3.84 4.72 -9.02
CA CYS A 108 -4.16 6.06 -9.50
C CYS A 108 -3.31 7.14 -8.81
N TYR A 109 -3.15 7.05 -7.49
CA TYR A 109 -2.33 8.01 -6.74
C TYR A 109 -0.85 7.89 -7.14
N ALA A 110 -0.32 6.67 -7.20
CA ALA A 110 1.06 6.41 -7.59
C ALA A 110 1.40 6.97 -8.99
N ILE A 111 0.48 6.83 -9.96
CA ILE A 111 0.65 7.40 -11.32
C ILE A 111 0.65 8.94 -11.29
N GLN A 112 -0.20 9.56 -10.47
CA GLN A 112 -0.25 11.03 -10.36
C GLN A 112 0.97 11.63 -9.66
N SER A 113 1.63 10.85 -8.79
CA SER A 113 2.80 11.27 -8.02
C SER A 113 4.14 10.99 -8.72
N SER A 114 4.12 10.36 -9.91
CA SER A 114 5.31 9.91 -10.66
C SER A 114 5.56 10.66 -11.97
#